data_AF-A0A9E7W1J0-F1
#
_entry.id   AF-A0A9E7W1J0-F1
#
_cell.length_a   1.000
_cell.length_b   1.000
_cell.length_c   1.000
_cell.angle_alpha   90.00
_cell.angle_beta   90.00
_cell.angle_gamma   90.00
#
_symmetry.space_group_name_H-M   'P 1'
#
loop_
_entity.id
_entity.type
_entity.pdbx_description
1 polymer ?
#
loop_
_entity_poly.entity_id
_entity_poly.type
_entity_poly.pdbx_seq_one_letter_code
_entity_poly.pdbx_strand_id
1 'polypeptide(L)'
;MTGSPCGSGTAARVAALHAAGELRPGQTLVHESIVGTTFRARVLEETDDGVVPVVTGSAYRVATSTFEVDPLDDLVPGFVLR
;
A
#
# COMPACT_ATOMS: atom_id res chain seq x y z
N MET A 1 12.26 -4.03 -3.15
CA MET A 1 11.69 -3.80 -1.80
C MET A 1 10.88 -2.52 -1.83
N THR A 2 9.72 -2.48 -1.19
CA THR A 2 8.86 -1.29 -1.16
C THR A 2 9.33 -0.37 -0.02
N GLY A 3 9.57 0.92 -0.31
CA GLY A 3 9.92 1.93 0.70
C GLY A 3 8.73 2.39 1.57
N SER A 4 7.56 1.77 1.40
CA SER A 4 6.35 1.99 2.19
C SER A 4 5.76 0.65 2.63
N PRO A 5 4.97 0.62 3.73
CA PRO A 5 4.19 -0.55 4.07
C PRO A 5 3.18 -0.73 2.95
N CYS A 6 3.27 -1.82 2.19
CA CYS A 6 2.39 -2.03 1.04
C CYS A 6 0.90 -1.85 1.44
N GLY A 7 0.15 -1.02 0.72
CA GLY A 7 -1.24 -0.69 1.08
C GLY A 7 -2.15 -1.92 1.10
N SER A 8 -2.07 -2.77 0.07
CA SER A 8 -2.80 -4.03 0.01
C SER A 8 -2.31 -5.05 1.04
N GLY A 9 -1.01 -5.12 1.30
CA GLY A 9 -0.46 -5.95 2.39
C GLY A 9 -0.94 -5.51 3.77
N THR A 10 -1.10 -4.20 3.98
CA THR A 10 -1.66 -3.64 5.23
C THR A 10 -3.14 -3.97 5.37
N ALA A 11 -3.91 -3.87 4.29
CA ALA A 11 -5.32 -4.25 4.26
C ALA A 11 -5.51 -5.75 4.56
N ALA A 12 -4.72 -6.62 3.93
CA ALA A 12 -4.75 -8.06 4.20
C ALA A 12 -4.40 -8.37 5.67
N ARG A 13 -3.43 -7.64 6.25
CA ARG A 13 -3.06 -7.78 7.66
C ARG A 13 -4.18 -7.34 8.60
N VAL A 14 -4.92 -6.28 8.28
CA VAL A 14 -6.12 -5.88 9.04
C VAL A 14 -7.16 -7.00 9.03
N ALA A 15 -7.46 -7.57 7.88
CA ALA A 15 -8.41 -8.68 7.76
C ALA A 15 -7.98 -9.91 8.57
N ALA A 16 -6.70 -10.30 8.48
CA ALA A 16 -6.16 -11.43 9.23
C ALA A 16 -6.21 -11.22 10.76
N LEU A 17 -5.82 -10.02 11.24
CA LEU A 17 -5.84 -9.71 12.67
C LEU A 17 -7.26 -9.59 13.21
N HIS A 18 -8.20 -9.06 12.41
CA HIS A 18 -9.61 -9.02 12.79
C HIS A 18 -10.21 -10.43 12.89
N ALA A 19 -9.96 -11.29 11.91
CA ALA A 19 -10.38 -12.69 11.94
C ALA A 19 -9.77 -13.47 13.13
N ALA A 20 -8.56 -13.11 13.56
CA ALA A 20 -7.92 -13.67 14.76
C ALA A 20 -8.46 -13.07 16.08
N GLY A 21 -9.32 -12.04 16.02
CA GLY A 21 -9.83 -11.33 17.20
C GLY A 21 -8.81 -10.38 17.86
N GLU A 22 -7.66 -10.18 17.22
CA GLU A 22 -6.55 -9.36 17.71
C GLU A 22 -6.69 -7.87 17.37
N LEU A 23 -7.46 -7.56 16.31
CA LEU A 23 -7.77 -6.19 15.91
C LEU A 23 -9.29 -5.98 15.87
N ARG A 24 -9.82 -5.42 16.95
CA ARG A 24 -11.25 -5.15 17.13
C ARG A 24 -11.69 -3.86 16.43
N PRO A 25 -12.99 -3.71 16.11
CA PRO A 25 -13.54 -2.44 15.66
C PRO A 25 -13.13 -1.27 16.57
N GLY A 26 -12.70 -0.17 15.95
CA GLY A 26 -12.19 1.02 16.65
C GLY A 26 -10.69 0.98 17.00
N GLN A 27 -10.01 -0.16 16.88
CA GLN A 27 -8.57 -0.24 17.04
C GLN A 27 -7.84 0.13 15.74
N THR A 28 -6.63 0.69 15.90
CA THR A 28 -5.78 1.09 14.78
C THR A 28 -4.51 0.25 14.78
N LEU A 29 -4.27 -0.45 13.68
CA LEU A 29 -2.99 -1.05 13.33
C LEU A 29 -2.01 0.04 12.88
N VAL A 30 -0.81 0.02 13.43
CA VAL A 30 0.32 0.83 12.97
C VAL A 30 1.29 -0.10 12.25
N HIS A 31 1.42 0.04 10.92
CA HIS A 31 2.26 -0.82 10.08
C HIS A 31 3.49 -0.04 9.61
N GLU A 32 4.67 -0.47 10.03
CA GLU A 32 5.95 0.14 9.69
C GLU A 32 6.64 -0.61 8.55
N SER A 33 7.28 0.12 7.63
CA SER A 33 8.10 -0.44 6.56
C SER A 33 9.55 -0.59 7.01
N ILE A 34 10.36 -1.30 6.21
CA ILE A 34 11.79 -1.47 6.49
C ILE A 34 12.59 -0.16 6.52
N VAL A 35 12.07 0.90 5.91
CA VAL A 35 12.70 2.24 5.88
C VAL A 35 12.06 3.21 6.88
N GLY A 36 11.25 2.71 7.81
CA GLY A 36 10.67 3.51 8.90
C GLY A 36 9.46 4.37 8.53
N THR A 37 8.86 4.17 7.35
CA THR A 37 7.60 4.84 6.98
C THR A 37 6.42 4.06 7.56
N THR A 38 5.37 4.77 7.98
CA THR A 38 4.24 4.17 8.71
C THR A 38 2.90 4.40 8.03
N PHE A 39 2.10 3.35 7.92
CA PHE A 39 0.67 3.43 7.62
C PHE A 39 -0.15 3.13 8.87
N ARG A 40 -1.30 3.81 8.99
CA ARG A 40 -2.32 3.51 9.99
C ARG A 40 -3.46 2.81 9.30
N ALA A 41 -3.97 1.72 9.87
CA ALA A 41 -5.09 1.03 9.29
C ALA A 41 -6.09 0.56 10.34
N ARG A 42 -7.37 0.48 9.98
CA ARG A 42 -8.43 -0.01 10.86
C ARG A 42 -9.53 -0.69 10.05
N VAL A 43 -10.35 -1.48 10.73
CA VAL A 43 -11.62 -1.95 10.17
C VAL A 43 -12.61 -0.77 10.21
N LEU A 44 -13.15 -0.41 9.04
CA LEU A 44 -14.23 0.56 8.93
C LEU A 44 -15.59 -0.12 9.13
N GLU A 45 -15.79 -1.26 8.49
CA GLU A 45 -17.04 -2.00 8.45
C GLU A 45 -16.74 -3.50 8.36
N GLU A 46 -17.61 -4.30 8.98
CA GLU A 46 -17.66 -5.75 8.81
C GLU A 46 -18.78 -6.07 7.82
N THR A 47 -18.51 -7.00 6.91
CA THR A 47 -19.48 -7.49 5.93
C THR A 47 -19.65 -9.00 6.12
N ASP A 48 -20.70 -9.57 5.52
CA ASP A 48 -20.94 -11.02 5.58
C ASP A 48 -19.75 -11.84 5.00
N ASP A 49 -19.00 -11.24 4.07
CA ASP A 49 -17.87 -11.86 3.37
C ASP A 49 -16.49 -11.41 3.89
N GLY A 50 -16.40 -10.52 4.90
CA GLY A 50 -15.13 -10.05 5.43
C GLY A 50 -15.16 -8.66 6.09
N VAL A 51 -14.13 -7.86 5.80
CA VAL A 51 -13.99 -6.51 6.37
C VAL A 51 -13.61 -5.48 5.32
N VAL A 52 -14.04 -4.25 5.53
CA VAL A 52 -13.61 -3.07 4.77
C VAL A 52 -12.49 -2.36 5.55
N PRO A 53 -11.21 -2.54 5.17
CA PRO A 53 -10.12 -1.85 5.82
C PRO A 53 -9.96 -0.43 5.27
N VAL A 54 -9.65 0.52 6.14
CA VAL A 54 -9.17 1.85 5.73
C VAL A 54 -7.70 1.93 6.08
N VAL A 55 -6.87 2.28 5.08
CA VAL A 55 -5.43 2.50 5.23
C VAL A 55 -5.13 3.98 4.98
N THR A 56 -4.41 4.60 5.91
CA THR A 56 -4.00 6.00 5.86
C THR A 56 -2.48 6.08 5.85
N GLY A 57 -1.95 6.80 4.88
CA GLY A 57 -0.55 7.14 4.76
C GLY A 57 -0.37 8.57 4.26
N SER A 58 0.88 8.96 4.03
CA SER A 58 1.23 10.27 3.47
C SER A 58 1.96 10.10 2.16
N ALA A 59 1.75 11.03 1.23
CA ALA A 59 2.50 11.13 -0.02
C ALA A 59 2.95 12.59 -0.23
N TYR A 60 4.09 12.77 -0.87
CA TYR A 60 4.70 14.08 -1.10
C TYR A 60 5.05 14.21 -2.58
N ARG A 61 4.78 15.38 -3.17
CA ARG A 61 5.15 15.65 -4.57
C ARG A 61 6.67 15.75 -4.65
N VAL A 62 7.28 14.87 -5.45
CA VAL A 62 8.74 14.83 -5.63
C VAL A 62 9.22 15.54 -6.90
N ALA A 63 8.44 15.48 -7.98
CA ALA A 63 8.79 16.09 -9.26
C ALA A 63 7.53 16.26 -10.15
N THR A 64 7.70 17.04 -11.21
CA THR A 64 6.85 17.04 -12.41
C THR A 64 7.74 16.62 -13.58
N SER A 65 7.27 15.70 -14.42
CA SER A 65 8.07 15.13 -15.51
C SER A 65 7.27 15.08 -16.81
N THR A 66 7.95 15.35 -17.93
CA THR A 66 7.46 15.13 -19.29
C THR A 66 8.27 13.98 -19.88
N PHE A 67 7.59 12.97 -20.43
CA PHE A 67 8.21 11.82 -21.08
C PHE A 67 7.92 11.88 -22.58
N GLU A 68 8.96 11.77 -23.40
CA GLU A 68 8.87 11.74 -24.86
C GLU A 68 9.51 10.45 -25.37
N VAL A 69 8.94 9.87 -26.42
CA VAL A 69 9.41 8.63 -27.05
C VAL A 69 9.73 8.92 -28.50
N ASP A 70 10.98 8.69 -28.91
CA ASP A 70 11.40 8.79 -30.30
C ASP A 70 10.83 7.58 -31.08
N PRO A 71 10.12 7.78 -32.21
CA PRO A 71 9.65 6.69 -33.06
C PRO A 71 10.75 5.75 -33.59
N LEU A 72 12.01 6.17 -33.56
CA LEU A 72 13.18 5.40 -34.00
C LEU A 72 13.93 4.69 -32.86
N ASP A 73 13.44 4.77 -31.62
CA ASP A 73 14.08 4.10 -30.48
C ASP A 73 13.73 2.60 -30.44
N ASP A 74 14.69 1.76 -30.83
CA ASP A 74 14.59 0.29 -30.82
C ASP A 74 14.47 -0.31 -29.40
N LEU A 75 14.71 0.47 -28.35
CA LEU A 75 14.58 0.01 -26.97
C LEU A 75 13.17 0.16 -26.42
N VAL A 76 12.23 0.78 -27.15
CA VAL A 76 10.81 0.83 -26.78
C VAL A 76 10.24 -0.60 -26.74
N PRO A 77 9.55 -1.01 -25.65
CA PRO A 77 8.91 -0.20 -24.60
C PRO A 77 9.75 0.03 -23.32
N GLY A 78 11.06 -0.13 -23.41
CA GLY A 78 12.00 -0.22 -22.29
C GLY A 78 12.40 -1.67 -22.02
N PHE A 79 13.42 -1.85 -21.20
CA PHE A 79 13.90 -3.16 -20.79
C PHE A 79 14.01 -3.24 -19.27
N VAL A 80 13.97 -4.45 -18.73
CA VAL A 80 14.14 -4.69 -17.30
C VAL A 80 15.25 -5.69 -17.07
N LEU A 81 16.27 -5.28 -16.31
CA LEU A 81 17.28 -6.17 -15.74
C LEU A 81 16.98 -6.27 -14.23
N ARG A 82 17.03 -7.48 -13.68
CA ARG A 82 16.70 -7.76 -12.28
C ARG A 82 17.84 -8.45 -11.58
#